data_AF-O87996-F1
#
_entry.id   AF-O87996-F1
#
_cell.length_a   1.000
_cell.length_b   1.000
_cell.length_c   1.000
_cell.angle_alpha   90.00
_cell.angle_beta   90.00
_cell.angle_gamma   90.00
#
_symmetry.space_group_name_H-M   'P 1'
#
loop_
_entity.id
_entity.type
_entity.pdbx_description
1 polymer ?
#
loop_
_entity_poly.entity_id
_entity_poly.type
_entity_poly.pdbx_seq_one_letter_code
_entity_poly.pdbx_strand_id
1 'polypeptide(L)'
;MSSAPTRALAWPNISTPLALCAVALGFSGSSIYVLDPLRPFHFGAALILALIALDRQWRRAVLDSALTRWLAATAAVLLIQLLWVEHTDRYLRFLAFLLTGVCYTVLADALVRRRVDFAEGLYPIVLYWLITAAMPIYDAWTGSGRFRMSYPLTGGVWYNINDMATALVFANLIWLLIKRKLSFPLYLTCWFYALAMNRRTILLAASVLGLLYLLGYARRLKHGNRALLAGALLATSAAALVLHHGNFQFGTLPSLAPRAQVGAGAVLTPASTAAADETIQSAQAGEDMPPVDEIGVIANNGDHSTAYRVQLLLDMYAQIRDMPWWQWAFGLGLGQLNLMWPATDAQWASPHFFWLEMFFHLGLLWVAFLGWLLVRSNSTGRICLITAAIAGMAPSSMIYLQPFWFLVGVCVAVLPQKNGAPSRPAAFPQHASQ
;
A
#
# COMPACT_ATOMS: atom_id res chain seq x y z
N MET A 1 59.74 2.61 -20.51
CA MET A 1 58.78 1.77 -19.76
C MET A 1 57.51 2.57 -19.58
N SER A 2 56.53 2.35 -20.45
CA SER A 2 55.24 3.04 -20.44
C SER A 2 54.27 2.25 -19.57
N SER A 3 53.80 2.85 -18.47
CA SER A 3 52.75 2.29 -17.63
C SER A 3 51.41 2.42 -18.37
N ALA A 4 51.01 1.37 -19.06
CA ALA A 4 49.65 1.26 -19.58
C ALA A 4 48.67 1.29 -18.38
N PRO A 5 47.64 2.15 -18.39
CA PRO A 5 46.61 2.09 -17.37
C PRO A 5 45.88 0.75 -17.54
N THR A 6 45.90 -0.05 -16.48
CA THR A 6 45.02 -1.21 -16.32
C THR A 6 43.58 -0.73 -16.52
N ARG A 7 43.03 -0.94 -17.72
CA ARG A 7 41.59 -0.90 -17.96
C ARG A 7 41.01 -1.97 -17.05
N ALA A 8 40.56 -1.55 -15.86
CA ALA A 8 39.62 -2.32 -15.07
C ALA A 8 38.54 -2.81 -16.04
N LEU A 9 38.31 -4.12 -16.10
CA LEU A 9 37.24 -4.72 -16.88
C LEU A 9 35.96 -3.93 -16.58
N ALA A 10 35.55 -3.11 -17.54
CA ALA A 10 34.28 -2.41 -17.48
C ALA A 10 33.23 -3.51 -17.63
N TRP A 11 32.68 -3.95 -16.49
CA TRP A 11 31.49 -4.77 -16.48
C TRP A 11 30.47 -4.13 -17.44
N PRO A 12 29.74 -4.92 -18.24
CA PRO A 12 28.60 -4.40 -18.99
C PRO A 12 27.72 -3.62 -18.00
N ASN A 13 27.09 -2.52 -18.44
CA ASN A 13 26.28 -1.65 -17.58
C ASN A 13 24.99 -2.37 -17.10
N ILE A 14 25.16 -3.34 -16.21
CA ILE A 14 24.15 -4.26 -15.66
C ILE A 14 23.31 -3.57 -14.58
N SER A 15 23.77 -2.41 -14.08
CA SER A 15 23.15 -1.64 -13.01
C SER A 15 21.69 -1.24 -13.30
N THR A 16 21.38 -0.77 -14.51
CA THR A 16 20.01 -0.38 -14.89
C THR A 16 19.08 -1.59 -15.02
N PRO A 17 19.46 -2.67 -15.74
CA PRO A 17 18.70 -3.92 -15.73
C PRO A 17 18.41 -4.46 -14.32
N LEU A 18 19.41 -4.49 -13.43
CA LEU A 18 19.23 -4.93 -12.03
C LEU A 18 18.23 -4.06 -11.28
N ALA A 19 18.28 -2.75 -11.48
CA ALA A 19 17.32 -1.83 -10.87
C ALA A 19 15.89 -2.09 -11.36
N LEU A 20 15.69 -2.32 -12.66
CA LEU A 20 14.38 -2.65 -13.22
C LEU A 20 13.89 -4.04 -12.77
N CYS A 21 14.77 -5.02 -12.62
CA CYS A 21 14.45 -6.30 -11.99
C CYS A 21 14.01 -6.11 -10.54
N ALA A 22 14.68 -5.25 -9.77
CA ALA A 22 14.26 -4.93 -8.42
C ALA A 22 12.86 -4.28 -8.39
N VAL A 23 12.55 -3.37 -9.33
CA VAL A 23 11.19 -2.83 -9.51
C VAL A 23 10.19 -3.96 -9.73
N ALA A 24 10.44 -4.84 -10.71
CA ALA A 24 9.54 -5.95 -11.01
C ALA A 24 9.31 -6.84 -9.77
N LEU A 25 10.36 -7.15 -9.01
CA LEU A 25 10.28 -7.93 -7.77
C LEU A 25 9.54 -7.21 -6.63
N GLY A 26 9.63 -5.88 -6.56
CA GLY A 26 8.85 -5.09 -5.60
C GLY A 26 7.36 -5.10 -5.90
N PHE A 27 7.04 -5.19 -7.19
CA PHE A 27 5.67 -5.19 -7.68
C PHE A 27 5.09 -6.59 -7.90
N SER A 28 5.90 -7.66 -7.85
CA SER A 28 5.42 -9.03 -8.07
C SER A 28 4.66 -9.62 -6.90
N GLY A 29 4.44 -8.85 -5.83
CA GLY A 29 3.57 -9.23 -4.75
C GLY A 29 4.22 -10.02 -3.63
N SER A 30 3.44 -10.26 -2.61
CA SER A 30 3.86 -10.85 -1.36
C SER A 30 3.47 -12.31 -1.24
N SER A 31 2.48 -12.77 -1.98
CA SER A 31 1.85 -14.07 -1.76
C SER A 31 2.64 -15.24 -2.34
N ILE A 32 3.69 -14.94 -3.11
CA ILE A 32 4.64 -15.90 -3.66
C ILE A 32 5.85 -15.96 -2.73
N TYR A 33 6.28 -17.16 -2.37
CA TYR A 33 7.59 -17.39 -1.76
C TYR A 33 8.55 -17.87 -2.85
N VAL A 34 9.68 -17.20 -2.97
CA VAL A 34 10.76 -17.68 -3.85
C VAL A 34 11.61 -18.69 -3.10
N LEU A 35 11.86 -18.42 -1.82
CA LEU A 35 12.48 -19.35 -0.86
C LEU A 35 11.88 -19.04 0.51
N ASP A 36 10.98 -19.89 1.03
CA ASP A 36 10.29 -19.65 2.31
C ASP A 36 11.29 -19.30 3.44
N PRO A 37 11.13 -18.18 4.18
CA PRO A 37 10.04 -17.19 4.18
C PRO A 37 10.24 -15.94 3.29
N LEU A 38 11.25 -15.95 2.43
CA LEU A 38 11.61 -14.85 1.54
C LEU A 38 10.68 -14.76 0.32
N ARG A 39 9.99 -13.63 0.25
CA ARG A 39 9.12 -13.18 -0.84
C ARG A 39 9.91 -12.38 -1.90
N PRO A 40 9.43 -12.24 -3.14
CA PRO A 40 10.13 -11.56 -4.23
C PRO A 40 10.74 -10.20 -3.86
N PHE A 41 10.00 -9.39 -3.10
CA PHE A 41 10.48 -8.06 -2.71
C PHE A 41 11.72 -8.09 -1.80
N HIS A 42 11.98 -9.17 -1.05
CA HIS A 42 13.21 -9.30 -0.27
C HIS A 42 14.42 -9.50 -1.19
N PHE A 43 14.25 -10.28 -2.25
CA PHE A 43 15.27 -10.43 -3.28
C PHE A 43 15.51 -9.11 -4.01
N GLY A 44 14.44 -8.36 -4.31
CA GLY A 44 14.58 -7.02 -4.87
C GLY A 44 15.31 -6.06 -3.93
N ALA A 45 15.04 -6.09 -2.62
CA ALA A 45 15.81 -5.33 -1.62
C ALA A 45 17.29 -5.72 -1.61
N ALA A 46 17.62 -7.01 -1.69
CA ALA A 46 19.01 -7.47 -1.79
C ALA A 46 19.69 -6.96 -3.07
N LEU A 47 19.00 -6.98 -4.22
CA LEU A 47 19.51 -6.40 -5.47
C LEU A 47 19.77 -4.90 -5.34
N ILE A 48 18.89 -4.15 -4.66
CA ILE A 48 19.06 -2.71 -4.41
C ILE A 48 20.31 -2.46 -3.55
N LEU A 49 20.49 -3.22 -2.48
CA LEU A 49 21.67 -3.10 -1.61
C LEU A 49 22.96 -3.42 -2.39
N ALA A 50 22.96 -4.49 -3.19
CA ALA A 50 24.09 -4.83 -4.04
C ALA A 50 24.39 -3.72 -5.06
N LEU A 51 23.36 -3.15 -5.69
CA LEU A 51 23.49 -2.03 -6.62
C LEU A 51 24.14 -0.80 -5.98
N ILE A 52 23.72 -0.42 -4.77
CA ILE A 52 24.28 0.70 -4.02
C ILE A 52 25.73 0.40 -3.57
N ALA A 53 26.00 -0.84 -3.15
CA ALA A 53 27.31 -1.27 -2.67
C ALA A 53 28.36 -1.39 -3.78
N LEU A 54 27.95 -1.76 -5.00
CA LEU A 54 28.86 -2.04 -6.11
C LEU A 54 28.98 -0.87 -7.10
N ASP A 55 27.94 -0.06 -7.29
CA ASP A 55 27.96 1.04 -8.27
C ASP A 55 28.10 2.41 -7.58
N ARG A 56 29.22 3.08 -7.85
CA ARG A 56 29.54 4.40 -7.27
C ARG A 56 28.54 5.49 -7.68
N GLN A 57 27.98 5.42 -8.89
CA GLN A 57 26.99 6.40 -9.34
C GLN A 57 25.66 6.21 -8.62
N TRP A 58 25.23 4.96 -8.40
CA TRP A 58 24.02 4.67 -7.62
C TRP A 58 24.17 5.13 -6.18
N ARG A 59 25.31 4.83 -5.56
CA ARG A 59 25.62 5.30 -4.20
C ARG A 59 25.58 6.82 -4.07
N ARG A 60 26.19 7.54 -5.00
CA ARG A 60 26.15 9.02 -5.02
C ARG A 60 24.73 9.55 -5.17
N ALA A 61 23.94 8.98 -6.09
CA ALA A 61 22.55 9.38 -6.28
C ALA A 61 21.70 9.25 -5.00
N VAL A 62 21.95 8.19 -4.21
CA VAL A 62 21.31 7.99 -2.91
C VAL A 62 21.79 9.01 -1.89
N LEU A 63 23.11 9.21 -1.74
CA LEU A 63 23.69 10.12 -0.75
C LEU A 63 23.26 11.58 -0.98
N ASP A 64 23.18 12.02 -2.23
CA ASP A 64 22.77 13.37 -2.63
C ASP A 64 21.24 13.58 -2.52
N SER A 65 20.50 12.59 -2.03
CA SER A 65 19.06 12.68 -1.87
C SER A 65 18.62 13.52 -0.68
N ALA A 66 17.50 14.22 -0.83
CA ALA A 66 16.81 14.82 0.30
C ALA A 66 16.31 13.74 1.29
N LEU A 67 16.12 12.51 0.79
CA LEU A 67 15.71 11.34 1.55
C LEU A 67 16.77 10.97 2.61
N THR A 68 18.07 11.17 2.35
CA THR A 68 19.17 10.79 3.26
C THR A 68 18.98 11.31 4.68
N ARG A 69 18.51 12.55 4.83
CA ARG A 69 18.26 13.16 6.15
C ARG A 69 17.10 12.49 6.89
N TRP A 70 16.04 12.15 6.17
CA TRP A 70 14.90 11.43 6.73
C TRP A 70 15.29 10.00 7.11
N LEU A 71 16.10 9.33 6.29
CA LEU A 71 16.62 7.99 6.62
C LEU A 71 17.50 8.00 7.86
N ALA A 72 18.37 9.02 8.00
CA ALA A 72 19.18 9.18 9.20
C ALA A 72 18.32 9.40 10.46
N ALA A 73 17.29 10.25 10.36
CA ALA A 73 16.34 10.48 11.45
C ALA A 73 15.56 9.19 11.80
N THR A 74 15.09 8.45 10.78
CA THR A 74 14.42 7.16 10.97
C THR A 74 15.33 6.15 11.66
N ALA A 75 16.60 6.04 11.22
CA ALA A 75 17.57 5.16 11.86
C ALA A 75 17.81 5.55 13.33
N ALA A 76 17.91 6.85 13.64
CA ALA A 76 18.04 7.32 15.01
C ALA A 76 16.82 6.94 15.87
N VAL A 77 15.59 7.16 15.37
CA VAL A 77 14.36 6.76 16.06
C VAL A 77 14.33 5.26 16.35
N LEU A 78 14.65 4.42 15.35
CA LEU A 78 14.69 2.97 15.51
C LEU A 78 15.78 2.52 16.50
N LEU A 79 16.93 3.19 16.54
CA LEU A 79 17.97 2.89 17.54
C LEU A 79 17.54 3.28 18.95
N ILE A 80 16.86 4.41 19.11
CA ILE A 80 16.34 4.86 20.39
C ILE A 80 15.27 3.87 20.90
N GLN A 81 14.39 3.37 20.02
CA GLN A 81 13.37 2.38 20.37
C GLN A 81 13.93 1.09 20.98
N LEU A 82 15.16 0.69 20.64
CA LEU A 82 15.81 -0.49 21.24
C LEU A 82 15.94 -0.40 22.76
N LEU A 83 15.90 0.80 23.34
CA LEU A 83 16.02 1.00 24.79
C LEU A 83 14.80 0.50 25.59
N TRP A 84 13.66 0.25 24.93
CA TRP A 84 12.41 -0.15 25.61
C TRP A 84 11.62 -1.23 24.87
N VAL A 85 12.27 -2.05 24.03
CA VAL A 85 11.58 -3.16 23.35
C VAL A 85 11.22 -4.26 24.35
N GLU A 86 9.92 -4.61 24.44
CA GLU A 86 9.44 -5.72 25.26
C GLU A 86 9.35 -7.04 24.46
N HIS A 87 8.95 -6.98 23.19
CA HIS A 87 8.84 -8.13 22.30
C HIS A 87 9.82 -8.02 21.11
N THR A 88 11.05 -8.51 21.31
CA THR A 88 12.16 -8.42 20.34
C THR A 88 11.86 -9.07 19.00
N ASP A 89 11.26 -10.26 18.98
CA ASP A 89 10.96 -10.97 17.72
C ASP A 89 10.02 -10.17 16.83
N ARG A 90 9.01 -9.57 17.44
CA ARG A 90 8.04 -8.72 16.75
C ARG A 90 8.74 -7.48 16.19
N TYR A 91 9.52 -6.80 17.03
CA TYR A 91 10.31 -5.64 16.62
C TYR A 91 11.20 -5.94 15.40
N LEU A 92 11.95 -7.05 15.42
CA LEU A 92 12.85 -7.44 14.33
C LEU A 92 12.11 -7.75 13.01
N ARG A 93 10.98 -8.45 13.07
CA ARG A 93 10.15 -8.72 11.88
C ARG A 93 9.67 -7.43 11.24
N PHE A 94 9.20 -6.49 12.04
CA PHE A 94 8.76 -5.17 11.56
C PHE A 94 9.90 -4.34 10.99
N LEU A 95 11.04 -4.32 11.68
CA LEU A 95 12.25 -3.65 11.21
C LEU A 95 12.65 -4.17 9.82
N ALA A 96 12.61 -5.48 9.60
CA ALA A 96 12.92 -6.07 8.30
C ALA A 96 11.96 -5.57 7.19
N PHE A 97 10.66 -5.50 7.45
CA PHE A 97 9.68 -4.98 6.50
C PHE A 97 9.86 -3.47 6.23
N LEU A 98 10.12 -2.68 7.27
CA LEU A 98 10.37 -1.25 7.13
C LEU A 98 11.65 -0.99 6.31
N LEU A 99 12.75 -1.70 6.60
CA LEU A 99 14.00 -1.59 5.87
C LEU A 99 13.85 -2.00 4.40
N THR A 100 13.06 -3.03 4.13
CA THR A 100 12.67 -3.41 2.77
C THR A 100 11.95 -2.26 2.06
N GLY A 101 10.94 -1.66 2.71
CA GLY A 101 10.23 -0.50 2.18
C GLY A 101 11.16 0.67 1.89
N VAL A 102 12.05 1.00 2.84
CA VAL A 102 13.09 2.02 2.67
C VAL A 102 13.96 1.75 1.44
N CYS A 103 14.36 0.49 1.19
CA CYS A 103 15.12 0.15 -0.01
C CYS A 103 14.35 0.51 -1.29
N TYR A 104 13.05 0.22 -1.34
CA TYR A 104 12.19 0.58 -2.48
C TYR A 104 11.97 2.08 -2.63
N THR A 105 11.88 2.82 -1.52
CA THR A 105 11.86 4.29 -1.54
C THR A 105 13.14 4.87 -2.11
N VAL A 106 14.30 4.34 -1.67
CA VAL A 106 15.62 4.75 -2.17
C VAL A 106 15.78 4.42 -3.65
N LEU A 107 15.39 3.22 -4.07
CA LEU A 107 15.42 2.79 -5.47
C LEU A 107 14.60 3.74 -6.36
N ALA A 108 13.37 4.04 -5.97
CA ALA A 108 12.49 4.92 -6.72
C ALA A 108 13.06 6.33 -6.87
N ASP A 109 13.56 6.92 -5.77
CA ASP A 109 14.18 8.25 -5.83
C ASP A 109 15.39 8.27 -6.77
N ALA A 110 16.26 7.26 -6.66
CA ALA A 110 17.43 7.12 -7.52
C ALA A 110 17.06 6.91 -9.00
N LEU A 111 16.08 6.06 -9.32
CA LEU A 111 15.61 5.83 -10.70
C LEU A 111 15.13 7.12 -11.37
N VAL A 112 14.32 7.92 -10.66
CA VAL A 112 13.79 9.18 -11.16
C VAL A 112 14.91 10.20 -11.37
N ARG A 113 15.82 10.36 -10.41
CA ARG A 113 16.96 11.29 -10.52
C ARG A 113 17.91 10.91 -11.66
N ARG A 114 18.10 9.60 -11.87
CA ARG A 114 18.89 9.04 -12.97
C ARG A 114 18.15 9.01 -14.30
N ARG A 115 16.87 9.44 -14.34
CA ARG A 115 16.02 9.50 -15.54
C ARG A 115 15.86 8.14 -16.23
N VAL A 116 15.79 7.07 -15.46
CA VAL A 116 15.48 5.73 -15.98
C VAL A 116 13.97 5.64 -16.20
N ASP A 117 13.53 5.31 -17.42
CA ASP A 117 12.10 5.10 -17.68
C ASP A 117 11.69 3.69 -17.25
N PHE A 118 11.01 3.61 -16.11
CA PHE A 118 10.43 2.38 -15.58
C PHE A 118 8.89 2.37 -15.68
N ALA A 119 8.27 3.51 -16.01
CA ALA A 119 6.81 3.67 -15.87
C ALA A 119 6.04 2.83 -16.88
N GLU A 120 6.55 2.65 -18.10
CA GLU A 120 5.97 1.73 -19.09
C GLU A 120 6.00 0.28 -18.62
N GLY A 121 6.95 -0.08 -17.75
CA GLY A 121 7.01 -1.39 -17.10
C GLY A 121 5.84 -1.69 -16.17
N LEU A 122 5.05 -0.69 -15.78
CA LEU A 122 3.85 -0.93 -14.96
C LEU A 122 2.74 -1.67 -15.72
N TYR A 123 2.63 -1.51 -17.05
CA TYR A 123 1.62 -2.24 -17.84
C TYR A 123 1.80 -3.76 -17.80
N PRO A 124 2.98 -4.33 -18.14
CA PRO A 124 3.17 -5.77 -18.09
C PRO A 124 3.06 -6.32 -16.66
N ILE A 125 3.45 -5.54 -15.64
CA ILE A 125 3.25 -5.89 -14.23
C ILE A 125 1.77 -6.01 -13.88
N VAL A 126 0.95 -5.03 -14.27
CA VAL A 126 -0.51 -5.06 -14.02
C VAL A 126 -1.17 -6.19 -14.80
N LEU A 127 -0.74 -6.44 -16.04
CA LEU A 127 -1.22 -7.57 -16.81
C LEU A 127 -0.91 -8.90 -16.11
N TYR A 128 0.30 -9.06 -15.59
CA TYR A 128 0.69 -10.21 -14.79
C TYR A 128 -0.21 -10.38 -13.54
N TRP A 129 -0.55 -9.28 -12.84
CA TRP A 129 -1.48 -9.33 -11.72
C TRP A 129 -2.88 -9.80 -12.13
N LEU A 130 -3.40 -9.29 -13.25
CA LEU A 130 -4.72 -9.67 -13.75
C LEU A 130 -4.77 -11.14 -14.19
N ILE A 131 -3.73 -11.63 -14.88
CA ILE A 131 -3.63 -13.03 -15.29
C ILE A 131 -3.60 -13.94 -14.06
N THR A 132 -2.77 -13.62 -13.08
CA THR A 132 -2.67 -14.40 -11.83
C THR A 132 -3.94 -14.34 -10.98
N ALA A 133 -4.73 -13.28 -11.11
CA ALA A 133 -6.03 -13.14 -10.44
C ALA A 133 -7.19 -13.83 -11.17
N ALA A 134 -7.06 -14.07 -12.47
CA ALA A 134 -8.10 -14.72 -13.28
C ALA A 134 -7.92 -16.23 -13.38
N MET A 135 -6.72 -16.75 -13.11
CA MET A 135 -6.38 -18.16 -13.29
C MET A 135 -6.13 -18.88 -11.96
N PRO A 136 -6.71 -20.08 -11.75
CA PRO A 136 -6.46 -20.89 -10.54
C PRO A 136 -5.02 -21.42 -10.45
N ILE A 137 -4.21 -21.21 -11.49
CA ILE A 137 -2.76 -21.53 -11.51
C ILE A 137 -2.07 -20.92 -10.29
N TYR A 138 -2.44 -19.70 -9.92
CA TYR A 138 -1.90 -19.04 -8.74
C TYR A 138 -2.17 -19.84 -7.46
N ASP A 139 -3.40 -20.36 -7.31
CA ASP A 139 -3.79 -21.21 -6.19
C ASP A 139 -3.07 -22.55 -6.20
N ALA A 140 -2.92 -23.16 -7.37
CA ALA A 140 -2.17 -24.40 -7.54
C ALA A 140 -0.68 -24.24 -7.19
N TRP A 141 -0.08 -23.10 -7.54
CA TRP A 141 1.34 -22.81 -7.26
C TRP A 141 1.61 -22.43 -5.81
N THR A 142 0.65 -21.78 -5.15
CA THR A 142 0.86 -21.22 -3.80
C THR A 142 0.12 -21.97 -2.69
N GLY A 143 -0.73 -22.94 -3.05
CA GLY A 143 -1.57 -23.67 -2.10
C GLY A 143 -2.57 -22.79 -1.35
N SER A 144 -2.91 -21.61 -1.91
CA SER A 144 -3.57 -20.58 -1.11
C SER A 144 -5.05 -20.86 -0.81
N GLY A 145 -5.72 -21.67 -1.63
CA GLY A 145 -7.13 -22.04 -1.47
C GLY A 145 -8.08 -20.84 -1.56
N ARG A 146 -7.70 -19.80 -2.30
CA ARG A 146 -8.39 -18.50 -2.36
C ARG A 146 -9.19 -18.29 -3.63
N PHE A 147 -8.92 -19.08 -4.66
CA PHE A 147 -9.64 -19.04 -5.91
C PHE A 147 -11.06 -19.53 -5.64
N ARG A 148 -12.01 -18.63 -5.80
CA ARG A 148 -13.44 -18.93 -5.66
C ARG A 148 -14.03 -18.90 -7.06
N MET A 149 -14.43 -20.06 -7.57
CA MET A 149 -15.04 -20.20 -8.89
C MET A 149 -16.24 -19.26 -9.10
N SER A 150 -16.91 -18.86 -8.02
CA SER A 150 -18.04 -17.92 -8.04
C SER A 150 -17.64 -16.45 -8.19
N TYR A 151 -16.35 -16.11 -8.17
CA TYR A 151 -15.87 -14.75 -8.35
C TYR A 151 -14.81 -14.71 -9.46
N PRO A 152 -15.05 -13.95 -10.54
CA PRO A 152 -14.23 -14.00 -11.76
C PRO A 152 -12.80 -13.46 -11.58
N LEU A 153 -12.52 -12.76 -10.48
CA LEU A 153 -11.22 -12.13 -10.19
C LEU A 153 -10.81 -12.43 -8.74
N THR A 154 -10.45 -13.68 -8.47
CA THR A 154 -10.01 -14.12 -7.14
C THR A 154 -8.63 -14.73 -7.14
N GLY A 155 -7.89 -14.43 -6.07
CA GLY A 155 -6.47 -14.71 -6.06
C GLY A 155 -5.69 -13.60 -6.77
N GLY A 156 -4.39 -13.62 -6.61
CA GLY A 156 -3.49 -12.56 -7.05
C GLY A 156 -2.26 -12.56 -6.17
N VAL A 157 -1.16 -12.04 -6.72
CA VAL A 157 0.14 -12.06 -6.04
C VAL A 157 0.20 -11.18 -4.79
N TRP A 158 -0.82 -10.36 -4.54
CA TRP A 158 -0.99 -9.59 -3.32
C TRP A 158 -2.04 -10.27 -2.43
N TYR A 159 -1.69 -10.53 -1.17
CA TYR A 159 -2.37 -11.49 -0.29
C TYR A 159 -3.65 -10.89 0.31
N ASN A 160 -4.66 -10.61 -0.51
CA ASN A 160 -6.05 -10.24 -0.21
C ASN A 160 -6.46 -9.33 -1.37
N ILE A 161 -7.70 -9.45 -1.84
CA ILE A 161 -8.27 -8.63 -2.91
C ILE A 161 -8.15 -7.12 -2.59
N ASN A 162 -8.11 -6.74 -1.30
CA ASN A 162 -7.83 -5.37 -0.86
C ASN A 162 -6.47 -4.84 -1.37
N ASP A 163 -5.43 -5.67 -1.34
CA ASP A 163 -4.05 -5.20 -1.53
C ASP A 163 -3.73 -4.94 -2.99
N MET A 164 -4.26 -5.77 -3.90
CA MET A 164 -4.08 -5.57 -5.33
C MET A 164 -4.77 -4.27 -5.81
N ALA A 165 -5.99 -4.00 -5.31
CA ALA A 165 -6.70 -2.77 -5.61
C ALA A 165 -5.90 -1.53 -5.13
N THR A 166 -5.33 -1.62 -3.93
CA THR A 166 -4.46 -0.58 -3.37
C THR A 166 -3.18 -0.39 -4.20
N ALA A 167 -2.53 -1.49 -4.61
CA ALA A 167 -1.35 -1.46 -5.47
C ALA A 167 -1.64 -0.82 -6.84
N LEU A 168 -2.81 -1.07 -7.42
CA LEU A 168 -3.26 -0.43 -8.66
C LEU A 168 -3.45 1.09 -8.50
N VAL A 169 -3.94 1.56 -7.36
CA VAL A 169 -3.96 3.00 -7.06
C VAL A 169 -2.54 3.56 -7.07
N PHE A 170 -1.61 2.93 -6.35
CA PHE A 170 -0.23 3.43 -6.31
C PHE A 170 0.46 3.40 -7.68
N ALA A 171 0.22 2.38 -8.51
CA ALA A 171 0.70 2.34 -9.89
C ALA A 171 0.18 3.53 -10.71
N ASN A 172 -1.10 3.89 -10.55
CA ASN A 172 -1.68 5.08 -11.19
C ASN A 172 -1.02 6.38 -10.70
N LEU A 173 -0.78 6.50 -9.40
CA LEU A 173 -0.14 7.69 -8.81
C LEU A 173 1.31 7.83 -9.27
N ILE A 174 2.08 6.74 -9.26
CA ILE A 174 3.44 6.69 -9.79
C ILE A 174 3.45 7.14 -11.25
N TRP A 175 2.58 6.54 -12.07
CA TRP A 175 2.45 6.92 -13.48
C TRP A 175 2.14 8.42 -13.63
N LEU A 176 1.17 8.94 -12.88
CA LEU A 176 0.78 10.35 -12.93
C LEU A 176 1.94 11.28 -12.54
N LEU A 177 2.75 10.92 -11.54
CA LEU A 177 3.90 11.73 -11.14
C LEU A 177 5.02 11.74 -12.18
N ILE A 178 5.29 10.58 -12.80
CA ILE A 178 6.35 10.43 -13.82
C ILE A 178 5.94 11.03 -15.16
N LYS A 179 4.78 10.62 -15.68
CA LYS A 179 4.32 10.96 -17.04
C LYS A 179 3.47 12.23 -17.06
N ARG A 180 3.13 12.81 -15.90
CA ARG A 180 2.33 14.05 -15.74
C ARG A 180 0.94 13.99 -16.40
N LYS A 181 0.45 12.78 -16.67
CA LYS A 181 -0.85 12.48 -17.26
C LYS A 181 -1.40 11.23 -16.58
N LEU A 182 -2.71 11.17 -16.39
CA LEU A 182 -3.36 9.95 -15.91
C LEU A 182 -3.32 8.90 -17.01
N SER A 183 -2.95 7.65 -16.68
CA SER A 183 -3.07 6.53 -17.62
C SER A 183 -4.52 6.04 -17.60
N PHE A 184 -5.24 6.16 -18.71
CA PHE A 184 -6.61 5.65 -18.80
C PHE A 184 -6.67 4.14 -18.60
N PRO A 185 -5.81 3.31 -19.22
CA PRO A 185 -5.85 1.87 -18.98
C PRO A 185 -5.63 1.52 -17.50
N LEU A 186 -4.58 2.05 -16.86
CA LEU A 186 -4.32 1.75 -15.44
C LEU A 186 -5.47 2.24 -14.54
N TYR A 187 -6.03 3.42 -14.83
CA TYR A 187 -7.10 4.00 -14.04
C TYR A 187 -8.40 3.21 -14.17
N LEU A 188 -8.77 2.83 -15.39
CA LEU A 188 -9.95 2.04 -15.69
C LEU A 188 -9.84 0.62 -15.12
N THR A 189 -8.66 0.00 -15.18
CA THR A 189 -8.41 -1.29 -14.52
C THR A 189 -8.57 -1.18 -13.00
N CYS A 190 -8.02 -0.13 -12.39
CA CYS A 190 -8.20 0.13 -10.96
C CYS A 190 -9.68 0.34 -10.59
N TRP A 191 -10.40 1.13 -11.39
CA TRP A 191 -11.82 1.40 -11.21
C TRP A 191 -12.67 0.14 -11.29
N PHE A 192 -12.49 -0.61 -12.38
CA PHE A 192 -13.17 -1.88 -12.63
C PHE A 192 -12.93 -2.87 -11.48
N TYR A 193 -11.67 -3.06 -11.09
CA TYR A 193 -11.32 -4.01 -10.03
C TYR A 193 -11.89 -3.58 -8.67
N ALA A 194 -11.81 -2.29 -8.34
CA ALA A 194 -12.37 -1.76 -7.09
C ALA A 194 -13.90 -1.93 -7.03
N LEU A 195 -14.60 -1.72 -8.14
CA LEU A 195 -16.06 -1.86 -8.21
C LEU A 195 -16.50 -3.32 -8.16
N ALA A 196 -15.91 -4.19 -9.01
CA ALA A 196 -16.27 -5.61 -9.09
C ALA A 196 -16.11 -6.31 -7.73
N MET A 197 -15.09 -5.91 -6.98
CA MET A 197 -14.74 -6.48 -5.68
C MET A 197 -15.32 -5.72 -4.48
N ASN A 198 -16.20 -4.73 -4.71
CA ASN A 198 -16.83 -3.88 -3.69
C ASN A 198 -15.83 -3.27 -2.68
N ARG A 199 -14.75 -2.67 -3.19
CA ARG A 199 -13.67 -2.07 -2.39
C ARG A 199 -13.91 -0.58 -2.16
N ARG A 200 -14.78 -0.29 -1.19
CA ARG A 200 -15.26 1.05 -0.81
C ARG A 200 -14.15 2.11 -0.72
N THR A 201 -13.12 1.87 0.08
CA THR A 201 -12.02 2.84 0.29
C THR A 201 -11.20 3.09 -0.97
N ILE A 202 -10.97 2.07 -1.79
CA ILE A 202 -10.21 2.19 -3.04
C ILE A 202 -11.04 2.85 -4.13
N LEU A 203 -12.34 2.56 -4.18
CA LEU A 203 -13.27 3.26 -5.05
C LEU A 203 -13.33 4.75 -4.70
N LEU A 204 -13.35 5.10 -3.41
CA LEU A 204 -13.23 6.48 -2.95
C LEU A 204 -11.90 7.12 -3.38
N ALA A 205 -10.77 6.43 -3.19
CA ALA A 205 -9.46 6.93 -3.61
C ALA A 205 -9.41 7.19 -5.12
N ALA A 206 -9.90 6.24 -5.94
CA ALA A 206 -9.97 6.36 -7.39
C ALA A 206 -10.92 7.50 -7.82
N SER A 207 -12.07 7.64 -7.15
CA SER A 207 -13.03 8.72 -7.41
C SER A 207 -12.43 10.09 -7.13
N VAL A 208 -11.75 10.25 -5.98
CA VAL A 208 -11.05 11.48 -5.61
C VAL A 208 -9.93 11.79 -6.61
N LEU A 209 -9.14 10.79 -7.01
CA LEU A 209 -8.11 10.96 -8.03
C LEU A 209 -8.70 11.43 -9.36
N GLY A 210 -9.74 10.76 -9.85
CA GLY A 210 -10.42 11.11 -11.10
C GLY A 210 -11.03 12.50 -11.06
N LEU A 211 -11.73 12.84 -9.97
CA LEU A 211 -12.38 14.14 -9.78
C LEU A 211 -11.35 15.27 -9.67
N LEU A 212 -10.31 15.12 -8.85
CA LEU A 212 -9.26 16.14 -8.72
C LEU A 212 -8.43 16.28 -10.02
N TYR A 213 -8.20 15.18 -10.74
CA TYR A 213 -7.56 15.23 -12.05
C TYR A 213 -8.43 15.97 -13.06
N LEU A 214 -9.74 15.69 -13.11
CA LEU A 214 -10.68 16.43 -13.95
C LEU A 214 -10.74 17.90 -13.54
N LEU A 215 -10.92 18.25 -12.27
CA LEU A 215 -10.99 19.66 -11.85
C LEU A 215 -9.68 20.42 -12.14
N GLY A 216 -8.52 19.80 -11.92
CA GLY A 216 -7.21 20.42 -12.14
C GLY A 216 -6.74 20.45 -13.59
N TYR A 217 -7.13 19.46 -14.41
CA TYR A 217 -6.60 19.26 -15.77
C TYR A 217 -7.67 19.15 -16.87
N ALA A 218 -8.98 19.22 -16.55
CA ALA A 218 -10.04 19.13 -17.56
C ALA A 218 -9.85 20.14 -18.66
N ARG A 219 -9.47 21.39 -18.35
CA ARG A 219 -9.25 22.45 -19.37
C ARG A 219 -8.20 22.06 -20.43
N ARG A 220 -7.28 21.13 -20.13
CA ARG A 220 -6.26 20.63 -21.08
C ARG A 220 -6.69 19.39 -21.86
N LEU A 221 -7.76 18.71 -21.45
CA LEU A 221 -8.32 17.56 -22.16
C LEU A 221 -9.25 18.05 -23.27
N LYS A 222 -8.95 17.66 -24.52
CA LYS A 222 -9.88 17.84 -25.66
C LYS A 222 -11.24 17.21 -25.33
N HIS A 223 -12.33 17.84 -25.78
CA HIS A 223 -13.70 17.38 -25.51
C HIS A 223 -13.91 15.88 -25.84
N GLY A 224 -13.36 15.39 -26.96
CA GLY A 224 -13.44 13.97 -27.34
C GLY A 224 -12.82 13.01 -26.31
N ASN A 225 -11.75 13.40 -25.64
CA ASN A 225 -11.11 12.55 -24.62
C ASN A 225 -11.93 12.49 -23.32
N ARG A 226 -12.73 13.52 -23.03
CA ARG A 226 -13.63 13.52 -21.86
C ARG A 226 -14.82 12.60 -22.09
N ALA A 227 -15.41 12.66 -23.28
CA ALA A 227 -16.50 11.75 -23.68
C ALA A 227 -16.02 10.29 -23.71
N LEU A 228 -14.83 10.03 -24.26
CA LEU A 228 -14.22 8.70 -24.24
C LEU A 228 -14.02 8.18 -22.81
N LEU A 229 -13.48 9.01 -21.90
CA LEU A 229 -13.28 8.62 -20.51
C LEU A 229 -14.61 8.32 -19.80
N ALA A 230 -15.63 9.16 -20.01
CA ALA A 230 -16.96 8.96 -19.45
C ALA A 230 -17.60 7.66 -19.97
N GLY A 231 -17.56 7.43 -21.29
CA GLY A 231 -18.05 6.20 -21.91
C GLY A 231 -17.30 4.96 -21.41
N ALA A 232 -15.97 5.05 -21.29
CA ALA A 232 -15.17 3.95 -20.76
C ALA A 232 -15.45 3.68 -19.27
N LEU A 233 -15.67 4.72 -18.46
CA LEU A 233 -16.09 4.57 -17.06
C LEU A 233 -17.47 3.92 -16.95
N LEU A 234 -18.43 4.31 -17.78
CA LEU A 234 -19.74 3.66 -17.84
C LEU A 234 -19.63 2.19 -18.24
N ALA A 235 -18.89 1.89 -19.31
CA ALA A 235 -18.71 0.53 -19.79
C ALA A 235 -18.00 -0.36 -18.75
N THR A 236 -16.92 0.13 -18.14
CA THR A 236 -16.20 -0.59 -17.09
C THR A 236 -17.02 -0.75 -15.82
N SER A 237 -17.84 0.23 -15.45
CA SER A 237 -18.76 0.11 -14.32
C SER A 237 -19.84 -0.93 -14.60
N ALA A 238 -20.46 -0.91 -15.78
CA ALA A 238 -21.44 -1.91 -16.18
C ALA A 238 -20.83 -3.33 -16.17
N ALA A 239 -19.64 -3.50 -16.73
CA ALA A 239 -18.93 -4.79 -16.71
C ALA A 239 -18.63 -5.25 -15.28
N ALA A 240 -18.15 -4.35 -14.42
CA ALA A 240 -17.88 -4.69 -13.03
C ALA A 240 -19.14 -5.02 -12.22
N LEU A 241 -20.26 -4.36 -12.49
CA LEU A 241 -21.56 -4.65 -11.85
C LEU A 241 -22.11 -6.01 -12.28
N VAL A 242 -21.97 -6.39 -13.56
CA VAL A 242 -22.36 -7.71 -14.06
C VAL A 242 -21.55 -8.83 -13.38
N LEU A 243 -20.27 -8.57 -13.09
CA LEU A 243 -19.37 -9.51 -12.44
C LEU A 243 -19.42 -9.47 -10.90
N HIS A 244 -20.20 -8.54 -10.32
CA HIS A 244 -20.32 -8.43 -8.88
C HIS A 244 -21.25 -9.51 -8.34
N HIS A 245 -20.73 -10.32 -7.42
CA HIS A 245 -21.51 -11.33 -6.70
C HIS A 245 -21.61 -10.94 -5.22
N GLY A 246 -22.82 -10.61 -4.76
CA GLY A 246 -23.11 -10.24 -3.39
C GLY A 246 -23.92 -8.94 -3.26
N ASN A 247 -24.24 -8.56 -2.03
CA ASN A 247 -24.87 -7.27 -1.75
C ASN A 247 -23.82 -6.16 -1.69
N PHE A 248 -24.11 -5.02 -2.31
CA PHE A 248 -23.34 -3.80 -2.10
C PHE A 248 -23.58 -3.28 -0.69
N GLN A 249 -22.62 -3.53 0.20
CA GLN A 249 -22.64 -3.02 1.56
C GLN A 249 -22.24 -1.52 1.61
N PHE A 250 -23.17 -0.62 1.30
CA PHE A 250 -22.99 0.81 1.56
C PHE A 250 -23.44 1.14 3.00
N GLY A 251 -22.53 1.66 3.84
CA GLY A 251 -22.90 2.22 5.15
C GLY A 251 -23.13 1.23 6.29
N THR A 252 -22.74 -0.04 6.18
CA THR A 252 -22.83 -0.99 7.30
C THR A 252 -21.77 -0.68 8.36
N LEU A 253 -22.19 -0.25 9.54
CA LEU A 253 -21.35 -0.12 10.73
C LEU A 253 -21.61 -1.29 11.68
N PRO A 254 -20.57 -1.85 12.34
CA PRO A 254 -20.78 -2.85 13.37
C PRO A 254 -21.45 -2.24 14.61
N SER A 255 -22.16 -3.05 15.38
CA SER A 255 -22.74 -2.63 16.66
C SER A 255 -21.80 -2.95 17.82
N LEU A 256 -21.87 -2.13 18.87
CA LEU A 256 -21.15 -2.35 20.13
C LEU A 256 -22.10 -2.95 21.14
N ALA A 257 -21.64 -3.95 21.90
CA ALA A 257 -22.39 -4.58 22.98
C ALA A 257 -21.43 -5.00 24.10
N PRO A 258 -21.89 -5.22 25.35
CA PRO A 258 -21.07 -5.81 26.40
C PRO A 258 -20.45 -7.14 25.95
N ARG A 259 -19.15 -7.35 26.21
CA ARG A 259 -18.34 -8.49 25.74
C ARG A 259 -18.93 -9.85 26.17
N ALA A 260 -19.58 -9.89 27.34
CA ALA A 260 -20.30 -11.06 27.83
C ALA A 260 -21.46 -11.52 26.91
N GLN A 261 -22.05 -10.61 26.13
CA GLN A 261 -23.15 -10.91 25.21
C GLN A 261 -22.67 -11.37 23.82
N VAL A 262 -21.41 -11.11 23.46
CA VAL A 262 -20.83 -11.51 22.16
C VAL A 262 -20.49 -13.01 22.12
N GLY A 263 -20.21 -13.62 23.28
CA GLY A 263 -19.87 -15.04 23.40
C GLY A 263 -21.01 -16.02 23.10
N ALA A 264 -22.27 -15.57 23.06
CA ALA A 264 -23.42 -16.44 22.79
C ALA A 264 -23.75 -16.61 21.30
N GLY A 265 -23.21 -15.77 20.41
CA GLY A 265 -23.53 -15.75 18.97
C GLY A 265 -22.38 -16.05 18.02
N ALA A 266 -21.16 -16.28 18.52
CA ALA A 266 -19.95 -16.35 17.71
C ALA A 266 -19.37 -17.78 17.51
N VAL A 267 -20.14 -18.84 17.79
CA VAL A 267 -19.73 -20.21 17.45
C VAL A 267 -20.25 -20.58 16.06
N LEU A 268 -19.31 -20.57 15.12
CA LEU A 268 -19.31 -21.09 13.75
C LEU A 268 -20.36 -22.19 13.46
N THR A 269 -21.27 -21.92 12.52
CA THR A 269 -21.75 -22.94 11.57
C THR A 269 -21.76 -22.36 10.15
N PRO A 270 -21.28 -23.11 9.14
CA PRO A 270 -21.30 -22.65 7.75
C PRO A 270 -22.75 -22.59 7.26
N ALA A 271 -23.07 -21.48 6.60
CA ALA A 271 -24.33 -21.13 5.95
C ALA A 271 -25.37 -22.26 5.77
N SER A 272 -26.42 -22.25 6.59
CA SER A 272 -27.75 -22.62 6.10
C SER A 272 -28.47 -21.35 5.70
N THR A 273 -28.72 -21.20 4.40
CA THR A 273 -29.67 -20.24 3.84
C THR A 273 -31.09 -20.58 4.30
N ALA A 274 -31.48 -20.14 5.49
CA ALA A 274 -32.87 -20.05 5.91
C ALA A 274 -32.96 -19.23 7.20
N ALA A 275 -33.73 -18.13 7.14
CA ALA A 275 -34.38 -17.44 8.24
C ALA A 275 -33.59 -17.25 9.55
N ALA A 276 -33.01 -16.06 9.73
CA ALA A 276 -32.86 -15.46 11.04
C ALA A 276 -33.37 -14.01 10.95
N ASP A 277 -34.69 -13.91 10.82
CA ASP A 277 -35.42 -12.69 11.14
C ASP A 277 -35.55 -12.60 12.67
N GLU A 278 -35.48 -11.38 13.19
CA GLU A 278 -35.89 -10.96 14.54
C GLU A 278 -35.19 -11.59 15.75
N THR A 279 -34.09 -10.97 16.21
CA THR A 279 -33.96 -10.38 17.57
C THR A 279 -32.52 -9.88 17.79
N ILE A 280 -32.18 -8.72 17.23
CA ILE A 280 -31.08 -7.92 17.77
C ILE A 280 -31.76 -6.82 18.60
N GLN A 281 -31.86 -7.06 19.90
CA GLN A 281 -32.20 -6.01 20.86
C GLN A 281 -31.19 -4.87 20.66
N SER A 282 -31.70 -3.76 20.16
CA SER A 282 -30.99 -2.50 20.09
C SER A 282 -30.67 -2.09 21.52
N ALA A 283 -29.39 -2.20 21.92
CA ALA A 283 -28.92 -1.63 23.18
C ALA A 283 -29.29 -0.14 23.17
N GLN A 284 -30.13 0.25 24.11
CA GLN A 284 -30.66 1.60 24.26
C GLN A 284 -29.51 2.56 24.51
N ALA A 285 -29.49 3.65 23.75
CA ALA A 285 -28.66 4.82 24.02
C ALA A 285 -29.12 5.43 25.35
N GLY A 286 -28.39 5.16 26.45
CA GLY A 286 -28.74 5.71 27.76
C GLY A 286 -27.96 5.18 28.97
N GLU A 287 -27.32 4.01 28.89
CA GLU A 287 -26.48 3.50 29.97
C GLU A 287 -25.00 3.84 29.72
N ASP A 288 -24.28 4.22 30.78
CA ASP A 288 -22.84 4.48 30.77
C ASP A 288 -22.14 3.35 30.00
N MET A 289 -21.44 3.70 28.92
CA MET A 289 -20.72 2.67 28.15
C MET A 289 -19.79 1.92 29.10
N PRO A 290 -19.81 0.58 29.11
CA PRO A 290 -18.90 -0.19 29.93
C PRO A 290 -17.44 0.15 29.56
N PRO A 291 -16.48 -0.04 30.48
CA PRO A 291 -15.05 0.15 30.20
C PRO A 291 -14.68 -0.51 28.88
N VAL A 292 -13.79 0.10 28.08
CA VAL A 292 -13.45 -0.38 26.72
C VAL A 292 -13.04 -1.86 26.70
N ASP A 293 -12.45 -2.33 27.80
CA ASP A 293 -11.99 -3.71 28.00
C ASP A 293 -13.16 -4.74 28.05
N GLU A 294 -14.37 -4.25 28.36
CA GLU A 294 -15.63 -4.99 28.47
C GLU A 294 -16.57 -4.78 27.27
N ILE A 295 -16.14 -4.06 26.23
CA ILE A 295 -16.90 -3.89 24.99
C ILE A 295 -16.55 -5.01 24.00
N GLY A 296 -17.57 -5.64 23.43
CA GLY A 296 -17.48 -6.54 22.29
C GLY A 296 -18.13 -5.96 21.04
N VAL A 297 -17.68 -6.42 19.87
CA VAL A 297 -18.16 -5.93 18.56
C VAL A 297 -18.96 -7.01 17.83
N ILE A 298 -20.19 -6.65 17.40
CA ILE A 298 -21.08 -7.52 16.64
C ILE A 298 -21.05 -7.14 15.16
N ALA A 299 -20.89 -8.14 14.29
CA ALA A 299 -20.92 -7.96 12.85
C ALA A 299 -22.35 -7.82 12.34
N ASN A 300 -22.65 -6.70 11.67
CA ASN A 300 -23.95 -6.48 11.02
C ASN A 300 -23.88 -6.92 9.55
N ASN A 301 -24.94 -7.56 9.06
CA ASN A 301 -25.08 -8.00 7.66
C ASN A 301 -23.91 -8.86 7.16
N GLY A 302 -23.29 -9.65 8.05
CA GLY A 302 -22.15 -10.50 7.73
C GLY A 302 -20.82 -9.77 7.51
N ASP A 303 -20.70 -8.46 7.82
CA ASP A 303 -19.44 -7.71 7.72
C ASP A 303 -18.51 -7.97 8.92
N HIS A 304 -18.09 -9.23 9.07
CA HIS A 304 -17.11 -9.65 10.09
C HIS A 304 -15.77 -8.94 9.94
N SER A 305 -15.43 -8.55 8.71
CA SER A 305 -14.17 -7.88 8.41
C SER A 305 -14.07 -6.53 9.11
N THR A 306 -15.13 -5.72 9.04
CA THR A 306 -15.21 -4.43 9.76
C THR A 306 -15.31 -4.65 11.27
N ALA A 307 -16.08 -5.64 11.73
CA ALA A 307 -16.21 -5.96 13.15
C ALA A 307 -14.88 -6.34 13.82
N TYR A 308 -14.11 -7.27 13.23
CA TYR A 308 -12.79 -7.66 13.76
C TYR A 308 -11.82 -6.48 13.84
N ARG A 309 -11.91 -5.54 12.89
CA ARG A 309 -11.07 -4.33 12.91
C ARG A 309 -11.46 -3.38 14.02
N VAL A 310 -12.76 -3.14 14.23
CA VAL A 310 -13.21 -2.31 15.34
C VAL A 310 -12.81 -2.95 16.68
N GLN A 311 -12.93 -4.28 16.82
CA GLN A 311 -12.46 -4.97 18.02
C GLN A 311 -10.96 -4.77 18.25
N LEU A 312 -10.14 -4.96 17.21
CA LEU A 312 -8.69 -4.72 17.30
C LEU A 312 -8.37 -3.28 17.69
N LEU A 313 -9.09 -2.28 17.17
CA LEU A 313 -8.88 -0.87 17.53
C LEU A 313 -9.22 -0.61 19.00
N LEU A 314 -10.26 -1.26 19.54
CA LEU A 314 -10.62 -1.16 20.96
C LEU A 314 -9.55 -1.82 21.84
N ASP A 315 -9.11 -3.04 21.49
CA ASP A 315 -8.06 -3.76 22.22
C ASP A 315 -6.72 -3.00 22.15
N MET A 316 -6.42 -2.36 21.01
CA MET A 316 -5.27 -1.45 20.86
C MET A 316 -5.40 -0.26 21.79
N TYR A 317 -6.56 0.40 21.81
CA TYR A 317 -6.81 1.56 22.66
C TYR A 317 -6.62 1.22 24.15
N ALA A 318 -7.13 0.06 24.58
CA ALA A 318 -6.96 -0.46 25.94
C ALA A 318 -5.48 -0.57 26.35
N GLN A 319 -4.62 -1.07 25.46
CA GLN A 319 -3.19 -1.23 25.75
C GLN A 319 -2.41 0.09 25.72
N ILE A 320 -2.83 1.06 24.89
CA ILE A 320 -2.05 2.29 24.66
C ILE A 320 -2.49 3.49 25.50
N ARG A 321 -3.69 3.46 26.12
CA ARG A 321 -4.25 4.63 26.83
C ARG A 321 -3.37 5.12 27.98
N ASP A 322 -2.63 4.21 28.62
CA ASP A 322 -1.80 4.48 29.79
C ASP A 322 -0.30 4.65 29.42
N MET A 323 0.03 4.62 28.12
CA MET A 323 1.42 4.74 27.67
C MET A 323 1.95 6.18 27.84
N PRO A 324 3.22 6.34 28.26
CA PRO A 324 3.85 7.65 28.37
C PRO A 324 3.83 8.42 27.04
N TRP A 325 3.49 9.72 27.09
CA TRP A 325 3.36 10.57 25.90
C TRP A 325 4.60 10.57 24.99
N TRP A 326 5.80 10.37 25.54
CA TRP A 326 7.04 10.39 24.76
C TRP A 326 7.21 9.16 23.87
N GLN A 327 6.62 8.01 24.23
CA GLN A 327 6.60 6.84 23.36
C GLN A 327 5.79 7.14 22.09
N TRP A 328 4.72 7.91 22.19
CA TRP A 328 3.98 8.39 21.02
C TRP A 328 4.80 9.32 20.13
N ALA A 329 5.67 10.13 20.72
CA ALA A 329 6.53 11.06 19.99
C ALA A 329 7.55 10.32 19.09
N PHE A 330 8.19 9.28 19.63
CA PHE A 330 9.22 8.49 18.94
C PHE A 330 8.69 7.20 18.29
N GLY A 331 7.39 6.95 18.38
CA GLY A 331 6.79 5.67 18.00
C GLY A 331 6.81 4.69 19.16
N LEU A 332 5.67 4.06 19.39
CA LEU A 332 5.46 3.08 20.46
C LEU A 332 6.45 1.92 20.35
N GLY A 333 6.86 1.56 19.12
CA GLY A 333 7.56 0.33 18.84
C GLY A 333 6.58 -0.84 19.00
N LEU A 334 6.15 -1.46 17.91
CA LEU A 334 5.16 -2.54 17.95
C LEU A 334 5.53 -3.74 18.85
N GLY A 335 6.78 -3.81 19.33
CA GLY A 335 7.17 -4.72 20.41
C GLY A 335 6.53 -4.43 21.76
N GLN A 336 5.74 -3.37 21.91
CA GLN A 336 4.99 -3.01 23.12
C GLN A 336 3.52 -3.50 23.10
N LEU A 337 2.96 -3.79 21.91
CA LEU A 337 1.59 -4.28 21.79
C LEU A 337 1.59 -5.81 21.75
N ASN A 338 0.69 -6.44 22.51
CA ASN A 338 0.46 -7.89 22.48
C ASN A 338 -1.02 -8.15 22.17
N LEU A 339 -1.36 -8.06 20.89
CA LEU A 339 -2.74 -8.17 20.41
C LEU A 339 -2.92 -9.52 19.74
N MET A 340 -4.13 -10.06 19.86
CA MET A 340 -4.51 -11.33 19.26
C MET A 340 -5.52 -11.09 18.14
N TRP A 341 -5.44 -11.87 17.07
CA TRP A 341 -6.38 -11.77 15.97
C TRP A 341 -7.74 -12.38 16.39
N PRO A 342 -8.86 -11.61 16.35
CA PRO A 342 -10.13 -12.06 16.93
C PRO A 342 -10.70 -13.35 16.33
N ALA A 343 -10.30 -13.71 15.11
CA ALA A 343 -10.85 -14.87 14.41
C ALA A 343 -10.06 -16.18 14.65
N THR A 344 -8.81 -16.09 15.11
CA THR A 344 -7.90 -17.26 15.15
C THR A 344 -7.12 -17.40 16.43
N ASP A 345 -7.26 -16.43 17.37
CA ASP A 345 -6.43 -16.34 18.58
C ASP A 345 -4.94 -16.53 18.29
N ALA A 346 -4.51 -16.08 17.12
CA ALA A 346 -3.10 -16.04 16.74
C ALA A 346 -2.56 -14.67 17.12
N GLN A 347 -1.27 -14.60 17.49
CA GLN A 347 -0.62 -13.31 17.69
C GLN A 347 -0.81 -12.43 16.46
N TRP A 348 -1.19 -11.17 16.68
CA TRP A 348 -1.34 -10.18 15.64
C TRP A 348 0.03 -9.83 15.06
N ALA A 349 0.45 -10.64 14.08
CA ALA A 349 1.79 -10.62 13.51
C ALA A 349 1.91 -9.75 12.24
N SER A 350 0.78 -9.26 11.70
CA SER A 350 0.81 -8.44 10.48
C SER A 350 -0.50 -7.67 10.31
N PRO A 351 -0.41 -6.48 9.71
CA PRO A 351 -1.26 -5.40 10.14
C PRO A 351 -2.37 -5.08 9.15
N HIS A 352 -3.43 -4.43 9.61
CA HIS A 352 -4.56 -4.06 8.75
C HIS A 352 -4.83 -2.55 8.79
N PHE A 353 -3.97 -1.77 9.48
CA PHE A 353 -4.10 -0.35 9.75
C PHE A 353 -2.79 0.38 9.41
N PHE A 354 -2.41 0.33 8.13
CA PHE A 354 -1.12 0.83 7.65
C PHE A 354 -0.69 2.17 8.26
N TRP A 355 -1.56 3.18 8.25
CA TRP A 355 -1.24 4.50 8.81
C TRP A 355 -0.98 4.49 10.30
N LEU A 356 -1.78 3.73 11.04
CA LEU A 356 -1.66 3.60 12.50
C LEU A 356 -0.36 2.88 12.85
N GLU A 357 0.00 1.85 12.09
CA GLU A 357 1.29 1.19 12.31
C GLU A 357 2.44 2.11 11.98
N MET A 358 2.44 2.81 10.85
CA MET A 358 3.52 3.74 10.53
C MET A 358 3.70 4.79 11.64
N PHE A 359 2.60 5.25 12.24
CA PHE A 359 2.63 6.09 13.43
C PHE A 359 3.20 5.37 14.66
N PHE A 360 2.87 4.10 14.91
CA PHE A 360 3.51 3.34 15.99
C PHE A 360 5.00 3.09 15.79
N HIS A 361 5.48 3.01 14.55
CA HIS A 361 6.90 2.73 14.27
C HIS A 361 7.76 3.97 14.26
N LEU A 362 7.23 5.10 13.84
CA LEU A 362 8.02 6.31 13.60
C LEU A 362 7.48 7.50 14.39
N GLY A 363 6.34 7.36 15.06
CA GLY A 363 5.72 8.42 15.84
C GLY A 363 5.48 9.68 15.02
N LEU A 364 5.83 10.81 15.63
CA LEU A 364 5.73 12.12 15.00
C LEU A 364 6.69 12.29 13.83
N LEU A 365 7.75 11.49 13.71
CA LEU A 365 8.65 11.54 12.56
C LEU A 365 7.90 11.21 11.25
N TRP A 366 6.98 10.25 11.30
CA TRP A 366 6.15 9.90 10.14
C TRP A 366 5.22 11.04 9.74
N VAL A 367 4.55 11.65 10.72
CA VAL A 367 3.66 12.78 10.50
C VAL A 367 4.45 13.98 9.95
N ALA A 368 5.62 14.27 10.51
CA ALA A 368 6.51 15.32 10.05
C ALA A 368 6.99 15.07 8.62
N PHE A 369 7.32 13.83 8.27
CA PHE A 369 7.74 13.46 6.91
C PHE A 369 6.62 13.65 5.88
N LEU A 370 5.41 13.16 6.18
CA LEU A 370 4.25 13.35 5.30
C LEU A 370 3.86 14.82 5.17
N GLY A 371 3.88 15.58 6.27
CA GLY A 371 3.64 17.02 6.28
C GLY A 371 4.66 17.78 5.44
N TRP A 372 5.94 17.43 5.58
CA TRP A 372 7.01 17.98 4.74
C TRP A 372 6.79 17.68 3.25
N LEU A 373 6.43 16.44 2.91
CA LEU A 373 6.10 16.06 1.53
C LEU A 373 4.92 16.85 0.98
N LEU A 374 3.84 17.00 1.75
CA LEU A 374 2.65 17.75 1.34
C LEU A 374 2.94 19.23 1.08
N VAL A 375 3.67 19.88 2.01
CA VAL A 375 4.04 21.29 1.90
C VAL A 375 4.92 21.53 0.68
N ARG A 376 5.90 20.66 0.46
CA ARG A 376 6.87 20.78 -0.65
C ARG A 376 6.30 20.37 -2.00
N SER A 377 5.30 19.50 -2.05
CA SER A 377 4.74 19.00 -3.29
C SER A 377 3.98 20.08 -4.07
N ASN A 378 4.05 19.99 -5.40
CA ASN A 378 3.16 20.73 -6.28
C ASN A 378 1.73 20.15 -6.24
N SER A 379 0.77 20.75 -6.96
CA SER A 379 -0.63 20.29 -6.95
C SER A 379 -0.78 18.81 -7.34
N THR A 380 -0.03 18.33 -8.34
CA THR A 380 -0.06 16.90 -8.72
C THR A 380 0.45 16.01 -7.58
N GLY A 381 1.56 16.38 -6.95
CA GLY A 381 2.10 15.66 -5.80
C GLY A 381 1.14 15.63 -4.62
N ARG A 382 0.48 16.76 -4.32
CA ARG A 382 -0.55 16.85 -3.27
C ARG A 382 -1.75 15.95 -3.57
N ILE A 383 -2.27 15.96 -4.80
CA ILE A 383 -3.34 15.04 -5.22
C ILE A 383 -2.91 13.59 -4.98
N CYS A 384 -1.69 13.22 -5.40
CA CYS A 384 -1.18 11.87 -5.21
C CYS A 384 -1.06 11.49 -3.73
N LEU A 385 -0.57 12.40 -2.88
CA LEU A 385 -0.46 12.15 -1.45
C LEU A 385 -1.82 12.02 -0.77
N ILE A 386 -2.81 12.84 -1.15
CA ILE A 386 -4.19 12.73 -0.64
C ILE A 386 -4.83 11.42 -1.09
N THR A 387 -4.73 11.07 -2.37
CA THR A 387 -5.24 9.79 -2.88
C THR A 387 -4.55 8.61 -2.19
N ALA A 388 -3.24 8.67 -2.00
CA ALA A 388 -2.49 7.64 -1.29
C ALA A 388 -2.96 7.52 0.16
N ALA A 389 -3.19 8.64 0.85
CA ALA A 389 -3.74 8.68 2.20
C ALA A 389 -5.08 7.93 2.29
N ILE A 390 -6.00 8.21 1.36
CA ILE A 390 -7.29 7.52 1.29
C ILE A 390 -7.07 6.03 1.02
N ALA A 391 -6.25 5.68 0.02
CA ALA A 391 -5.99 4.29 -0.34
C ALA A 391 -5.37 3.49 0.81
N GLY A 392 -4.46 4.08 1.60
CA GLY A 392 -3.85 3.43 2.76
C GLY A 392 -4.78 3.28 3.97
N MET A 393 -5.98 3.87 3.94
CA MET A 393 -7.04 3.51 4.89
C MET A 393 -7.69 2.16 4.54
N ALA A 394 -7.44 1.64 3.32
CA ALA A 394 -7.87 0.29 2.98
C ALA A 394 -7.09 -0.70 3.85
N PRO A 395 -7.73 -1.80 4.28
CA PRO A 395 -7.06 -2.77 5.12
C PRO A 395 -5.94 -3.47 4.35
N SER A 396 -4.70 -3.07 4.64
CA SER A 396 -3.49 -3.55 3.98
C SER A 396 -2.34 -3.65 4.96
N SER A 397 -1.58 -4.73 4.87
CA SER A 397 -0.36 -4.93 5.65
C SER A 397 0.79 -4.13 5.07
N MET A 398 1.69 -3.64 5.93
CA MET A 398 2.97 -3.06 5.50
C MET A 398 3.77 -4.01 4.59
N ILE A 399 3.59 -5.33 4.72
CA ILE A 399 4.16 -6.37 3.86
C ILE A 399 3.68 -6.23 2.40
N TYR A 400 2.48 -5.69 2.20
CA TYR A 400 1.79 -5.60 0.91
C TYR A 400 1.97 -4.24 0.22
N LEU A 401 2.77 -3.35 0.80
CA LEU A 401 2.80 -1.93 0.42
C LEU A 401 4.14 -1.50 -0.20
N GLN A 402 4.88 -2.41 -0.84
CA GLN A 402 6.07 -2.02 -1.61
C GLN A 402 5.77 -0.99 -2.72
N PRO A 403 4.63 -1.05 -3.42
CA PRO A 403 4.25 0.02 -4.36
C PRO A 403 4.04 1.38 -3.68
N PHE A 404 3.57 1.41 -2.43
CA PHE A 404 3.48 2.64 -1.64
C PHE A 404 4.87 3.18 -1.32
N TRP A 405 5.77 2.34 -0.81
CA TRP A 405 7.15 2.75 -0.50
C TRP A 405 7.88 3.26 -1.74
N PHE A 406 7.65 2.62 -2.87
CA PHE A 406 8.15 3.08 -4.17
C PHE A 406 7.55 4.44 -4.55
N LEU A 407 6.23 4.62 -4.40
CA LEU A 407 5.54 5.90 -4.61
C LEU A 407 6.14 7.03 -3.75
N VAL A 408 6.44 6.77 -2.47
CA VAL A 408 7.07 7.76 -1.58
C VAL A 408 8.40 8.24 -2.16
N GLY A 409 9.22 7.33 -2.69
CA GLY A 409 10.49 7.69 -3.33
C GLY A 409 10.31 8.53 -4.59
N VAL A 410 9.31 8.19 -5.42
CA VAL A 410 8.92 9.01 -6.57
C VAL A 410 8.49 10.41 -6.13
N CYS A 411 7.65 10.52 -5.09
CA CYS A 411 7.21 11.80 -4.53
C CYS A 411 8.39 12.67 -4.10
N VAL A 412 9.38 12.10 -3.41
CA VAL A 412 10.59 12.81 -2.98
C VAL A 412 11.40 13.30 -4.18
N ALA A 413 11.58 12.46 -5.21
CA ALA A 413 12.39 12.80 -6.37
C ALA A 413 11.78 13.90 -7.25
N VAL A 414 10.44 13.98 -7.31
CA VAL A 414 9.73 14.97 -8.12
C VAL A 414 9.41 16.27 -7.38
N LEU A 415 9.92 16.44 -6.15
CA LEU A 415 9.76 17.69 -5.40
C LEU A 415 10.36 18.88 -6.17
N PRO A 416 9.69 20.05 -6.14
CA PRO A 416 10.23 21.28 -6.73
C PRO A 416 11.59 21.64 -6.12
N GLN A 417 12.60 21.84 -6.98
CA GLN A 417 13.93 22.27 -6.53
C GLN A 417 13.93 23.77 -6.21
N LYS A 418 14.69 24.17 -5.18
CA LYS A 418 14.76 25.55 -4.64
C LYS A 418 15.15 26.63 -5.67
N ASN A 419 15.67 26.25 -6.84
CA ASN A 419 16.14 27.18 -7.87
C ASN A 419 15.22 27.27 -9.10
N GLY A 420 13.95 26.87 -9.00
CA GLY A 420 12.97 27.06 -10.07
C GLY A 420 13.21 26.25 -11.35
N ALA A 421 14.31 25.50 -11.43
CA ALA A 421 14.49 24.49 -12.47
C ALA A 421 13.47 23.37 -12.21
N PRO A 422 12.48 23.15 -13.10
CA PRO A 422 11.67 21.96 -12.98
C PRO A 422 12.61 20.77 -13.05
N SER A 423 12.52 19.87 -12.07
CA SER A 423 12.95 18.48 -12.24
C SER A 423 12.07 17.91 -13.36
N ARG A 424 12.39 18.21 -14.63
CA ARG A 424 11.74 17.65 -15.81
C ARG A 424 12.05 16.15 -15.78
N PRO A 425 11.08 15.25 -15.48
CA PRO A 425 11.13 13.94 -16.12
C PRO A 425 10.93 14.23 -17.62
N ALA A 426 11.68 13.56 -18.49
CA ALA A 426 11.78 13.90 -19.90
C ALA A 426 10.41 14.23 -20.53
N ALA A 427 10.29 15.42 -21.12
CA ALA A 427 9.51 15.50 -22.35
C ALA A 427 10.28 14.63 -23.35
N PHE A 428 9.72 13.48 -23.70
CA PHE A 428 10.31 12.60 -24.69
C PHE A 428 10.52 13.36 -26.00
N PRO A 429 11.61 13.13 -26.74
CA PRO A 429 11.65 13.49 -28.14
C PRO A 429 10.46 12.78 -28.80
N GLN A 430 9.59 13.55 -29.44
CA GLN A 430 8.72 12.98 -30.45
C GLN A 430 9.67 12.29 -31.45
N HIS A 431 9.57 10.97 -31.59
CA HIS A 431 10.11 10.33 -32.77
C HIS A 431 9.51 11.07 -33.96
N ALA A 432 10.34 11.85 -34.64
CA ALA A 432 10.06 12.30 -35.97
C ALA A 432 9.86 11.03 -36.79
N SER A 433 8.61 10.77 -37.16
CA SER A 433 8.28 9.91 -38.26
C SER A 433 9.07 10.40 -39.47
N GLN A 434 10.03 9.60 -39.91
CA GLN A 434 10.43 9.54 -41.31
C GLN A 434 9.85 8.26 -41.89
#